data_AF-A0A7S4WAW5-F1
#
_entry.id   AF-A0A7S4WAW5-F1
#
_cell.length_a   1.000
_cell.length_b   1.000
_cell.length_c   1.000
_cell.angle_alpha   90.00
_cell.angle_beta   90.00
_cell.angle_gamma   90.00
#
_symmetry.space_group_name_H-M   'P 1'
#
loop_
_entity.id
_entity.type
_entity.pdbx_description
1 polymer ?
#
loop_
_entity_poly.entity_id
_entity_poly.type
_entity_poly.pdbx_seq_one_letter_code
_entity_poly.pdbx_strand_id
1 'polypeptide(L)'
;MLDDMRCRIIAQLVTLIDAGVRHVILSAFGCGAFRNPADNVAVIYREEIEKRATHFDVVAFAIFHAGYGPDNCTPFQRVFEGFNGGDGGRRNIDFNLIT
;
A
#
# COMPACT_ATOMS: atom_id res chain seq x y z
N MET A 1 -7.48 16.53 -5.99
CA MET A 1 -7.95 15.44 -5.10
C MET A 1 -6.99 14.24 -5.14
N LEU A 2 -6.62 13.73 -6.31
CA LEU A 2 -5.56 12.70 -6.46
C LEU A 2 -4.20 13.15 -5.92
N ASP A 3 -3.81 14.42 -6.15
CA ASP A 3 -2.53 14.94 -5.65
C ASP A 3 -2.48 15.04 -4.12
N ASP A 4 -3.59 15.42 -3.46
CA ASP A 4 -3.67 15.46 -1.99
C ASP A 4 -3.54 14.06 -1.38
N MET A 5 -4.20 13.07 -1.98
CA MET A 5 -4.12 11.66 -1.56
C MET A 5 -2.70 11.10 -1.69
N ARG A 6 -2.02 11.40 -2.82
CA ARG A 6 -0.62 11.00 -3.02
C ARG A 6 0.29 11.65 -1.99
N CYS A 7 0.13 12.95 -1.73
CA CYS A 7 0.90 13.65 -0.69
C CYS A 7 0.74 13.00 0.69
N ARG A 8 -0.48 12.60 1.07
CA ARG A 8 -0.73 11.91 2.35
C ARG A 8 -0.08 10.52 2.40
N ILE A 9 -0.14 9.75 1.32
CA ILE A 9 0.53 8.44 1.24
C ILE A 9 2.05 8.61 1.31
N ILE A 10 2.62 9.59 0.60
CA ILE A 10 4.04 9.92 0.70
C ILE A 10 4.41 10.29 2.14
N ALA A 11 3.61 11.12 2.81
CA ALA A 11 3.86 11.50 4.19
C ALA A 11 3.86 10.30 5.14
N GLN A 12 2.95 9.34 4.97
CA GLN A 12 2.96 8.08 5.73
C GLN A 12 4.28 7.31 5.52
N LEU A 13 4.68 7.11 4.27
CA LEU A 13 5.89 6.34 3.94
C LEU A 13 7.16 7.03 4.43
N VAL A 14 7.28 8.35 4.25
CA VAL A 14 8.43 9.13 4.74
C VAL A 14 8.51 9.07 6.26
N THR A 15 7.38 9.21 6.97
CA THR A 15 7.36 9.09 8.44
C THR A 15 7.87 7.73 8.90
N LEU A 16 7.47 6.64 8.23
CA LEU A 16 7.93 5.30 8.54
C LEU A 16 9.43 5.13 8.29
N ILE A 17 9.94 5.69 7.18
CA ILE A 17 11.37 5.68 6.82
C ILE A 17 12.19 6.44 7.86
N ASP A 18 11.77 7.66 8.22
CA ASP A 18 12.46 8.51 9.19
C ASP A 18 12.49 7.86 10.58
N ALA A 19 11.44 7.11 10.93
CA ALA A 19 11.36 6.33 12.16
C ALA A 19 12.11 4.98 12.10
N GLY A 20 12.70 4.62 10.95
CA GLY A 20 13.40 3.35 10.76
C GLY A 20 12.51 2.10 10.77
N VAL A 21 11.20 2.25 10.52
CA VAL A 21 10.24 1.13 10.51
C VAL A 21 10.33 0.39 9.17
N ARG A 22 10.79 -0.86 9.23
CA ARG A 22 11.02 -1.69 8.03
C ARG A 22 9.90 -2.70 7.74
N HIS A 23 9.06 -3.03 8.73
CA HIS A 23 7.93 -3.94 8.59
C HIS A 23 6.65 -3.16 8.88
N VAL A 24 5.76 -3.05 7.90
CA VAL A 24 4.63 -2.12 7.98
C VAL A 24 3.33 -2.81 7.62
N ILE A 25 2.26 -2.47 8.34
CA ILE A 25 0.89 -2.87 8.04
C ILE A 25 0.11 -1.60 7.71
N LEU A 26 -0.46 -1.56 6.50
CA LEU A 26 -1.28 -0.48 5.98
C LEU A 26 -2.71 -0.98 5.74
N SER A 27 -3.58 -0.13 5.20
CA SER A 27 -4.97 -0.46 4.90
C SER A 27 -5.45 0.24 3.62
N ALA A 28 -6.70 0.00 3.22
CA ALA A 28 -7.36 0.70 2.12
C ALA A 28 -7.65 2.17 2.49
N PHE A 29 -6.60 2.99 2.51
CA PHE A 29 -6.63 4.32 3.11
C PHE A 29 -7.71 5.23 2.52
N GLY A 30 -8.69 5.58 3.37
CA GLY A 30 -9.80 6.45 3.00
C GLY A 30 -10.85 5.84 2.06
N CYS A 31 -10.80 4.52 1.78
CA CYS A 31 -11.74 3.86 0.87
C CYS A 31 -13.11 3.54 1.50
N GLY A 32 -13.31 3.86 2.78
CA GLY A 32 -14.58 3.75 3.49
C GLY A 32 -15.36 5.06 3.49
N ALA A 33 -15.52 5.67 4.68
CA ALA A 33 -16.30 6.89 4.87
C ALA A 33 -15.83 8.09 4.02
N PHE A 34 -14.53 8.17 3.71
CA PHE A 34 -13.97 9.23 2.86
C PHE A 34 -14.13 8.97 1.36
N ARG A 35 -14.63 7.78 0.97
CA ARG A 35 -15.02 7.42 -0.39
C ARG A 35 -13.91 7.60 -1.43
N ASN A 36 -12.65 7.43 -1.03
CA ASN A 36 -11.55 7.38 -1.99
C ASN A 36 -11.72 6.13 -2.88
N PRO A 37 -11.43 6.22 -4.20
CA PRO A 37 -11.49 5.05 -5.06
C PRO A 37 -10.34 4.09 -4.73
N ALA A 38 -10.67 2.85 -4.35
CA ALA A 38 -9.69 1.85 -3.93
C ALA A 38 -8.64 1.55 -5.00
N ASP A 39 -9.04 1.51 -6.28
CA ASP A 39 -8.11 1.37 -7.41
C ASP A 39 -7.04 2.45 -7.43
N ASN A 40 -7.45 3.72 -7.27
CA ASN A 40 -6.51 4.83 -7.29
C ASN A 40 -5.59 4.80 -6.07
N VAL A 41 -6.12 4.45 -4.89
CA VAL A 41 -5.32 4.34 -3.65
C VAL A 41 -4.29 3.22 -3.79
N ALA A 42 -4.70 2.05 -4.29
CA ALA A 42 -3.81 0.90 -4.48
C ALA A 42 -2.68 1.22 -5.47
N VAL A 43 -3.00 1.84 -6.61
CA VAL A 43 -2.00 2.25 -7.62
C VAL A 43 -0.99 3.23 -7.03
N ILE A 44 -1.46 4.25 -6.31
CA ILE A 44 -0.57 5.23 -5.69
C ILE A 44 0.35 4.57 -4.66
N TYR A 45 -0.18 3.68 -3.81
CA TYR A 45 0.66 2.94 -2.87
C TYR A 45 1.74 2.15 -3.59
N ARG A 46 1.38 1.37 -4.62
CA ARG A 46 2.35 0.59 -5.38
C ARG A 46 3.47 1.47 -5.93
N GLU A 47 3.13 2.53 -6.65
CA GLU A 47 4.11 3.44 -7.26
C GLU A 47 5.03 4.10 -6.21
N GLU A 48 4.48 4.53 -5.07
CA GLU A 48 5.27 5.21 -4.04
C GLU A 48 6.09 4.25 -3.18
N ILE A 49 5.63 3.02 -2.98
CA ILE A 49 6.40 1.96 -2.31
C ILE A 49 7.55 1.50 -3.22
N GLU A 50 7.31 1.32 -4.52
CA GLU A 50 8.34 0.91 -5.49
C GLU A 50 9.53 1.88 -5.50
N LYS A 51 9.27 3.19 -5.50
CA LYS A 51 10.31 4.24 -5.41
C LYS A 51 11.15 4.17 -4.12
N ARG A 52 10.67 3.49 -3.09
CA ARG A 52 11.23 3.46 -1.73
C ARG A 52 11.49 2.03 -1.26
N ALA A 53 11.54 1.07 -2.18
CA ALA A 53 11.44 -0.33 -1.84
C ALA A 53 12.55 -0.78 -0.86
N THR A 54 13.76 -0.28 -1.04
CA THR A 54 14.94 -0.62 -0.23
C THR A 54 14.81 -0.26 1.26
N HIS A 55 13.87 0.62 1.62
CA HIS A 55 13.63 1.03 3.00
C HIS A 55 12.77 0.04 3.79
N PHE A 56 11.97 -0.78 3.12
CA PHE A 56 11.09 -1.75 3.76
C PHE A 56 11.62 -3.18 3.54
N ASP A 57 11.37 -4.05 4.51
CA ASP A 57 11.52 -5.51 4.37
C ASP A 57 10.17 -6.15 4.04
N VAL A 58 9.09 -5.68 4.68
CA VAL A 58 7.73 -6.20 4.50
C VAL A 58 6.73 -5.06 4.48
N VAL A 59 5.84 -5.07 3.50
CA VAL A 59 4.67 -4.17 3.42
C VAL A 59 3.42 -5.03 3.27
N ALA A 60 2.59 -5.06 4.30
CA ALA A 60 1.33 -5.79 4.30
C ALA A 60 0.14 -4.84 4.27
N PHE A 61 -0.95 -5.25 3.63
CA PHE A 61 -2.22 -4.54 3.68
C PHE A 61 -3.24 -5.38 4.45
N ALA A 62 -3.74 -4.84 5.56
CA ALA A 62 -4.85 -5.41 6.31
C ALA A 62 -6.15 -4.73 5.86
N ILE A 63 -6.92 -5.41 5.01
CA ILE A 63 -8.13 -4.87 4.41
C ILE A 63 -9.33 -5.72 4.83
N PHE A 64 -10.08 -5.19 5.80
CA PHE A 64 -11.32 -5.82 6.25
C PHE A 64 -12.45 -5.58 5.24
N HIS A 65 -13.14 -6.65 4.86
CA HIS A 65 -14.38 -6.60 4.08
C HIS A 65 -15.51 -7.24 4.88
N ALA A 66 -16.48 -6.44 5.31
CA ALA A 66 -17.57 -6.86 6.19
C ALA A 66 -18.65 -7.74 5.52
N GLY A 67 -18.51 -8.04 4.22
CA GLY A 67 -19.54 -8.71 3.41
C GLY A 67 -20.66 -7.77 2.93
N TYR A 68 -20.55 -6.47 3.19
CA TYR A 68 -21.41 -5.42 2.65
C TYR A 68 -20.59 -4.14 2.40
N GLY A 69 -21.04 -3.31 1.46
CA GLY A 69 -20.31 -2.11 1.02
C GLY A 69 -19.27 -2.38 -0.08
N PRO A 70 -18.44 -1.39 -0.42
CA PRO A 70 -17.44 -1.51 -1.49
C PRO A 70 -16.39 -2.58 -1.18
N ASP A 71 -16.04 -3.37 -2.19
CA ASP A 71 -14.90 -4.27 -2.14
C ASP A 71 -13.60 -3.47 -2.34
N ASN A 72 -12.84 -3.36 -1.24
CA ASN A 72 -11.53 -2.71 -1.23
C ASN A 72 -10.38 -3.73 -1.32
N CYS A 73 -10.68 -5.03 -1.21
CA CYS A 73 -9.69 -6.09 -1.19
C CYS A 73 -9.23 -6.42 -2.61
N THR A 74 -10.18 -6.67 -3.52
CA THR A 74 -9.89 -7.04 -4.92
C THR A 74 -9.04 -6.00 -5.67
N PRO A 75 -9.28 -4.68 -5.56
CA PRO A 75 -8.41 -3.68 -6.19
C PRO A 75 -6.95 -3.77 -5.76
N PHE A 76 -6.71 -3.96 -4.46
CA PHE A 76 -5.35 -4.10 -3.92
C PHE A 76 -4.71 -5.42 -4.36
N GLN A 77 -5.45 -6.54 -4.32
CA GLN A 77 -4.98 -7.82 -4.84
C GLN A 77 -4.49 -7.69 -6.28
N ARG A 78 -5.32 -7.11 -7.15
CA ARG A 78 -5.01 -6.95 -8.58
C ARG A 78 -3.80 -6.06 -8.82
N VAL A 79 -3.68 -4.94 -8.09
CA VAL A 79 -2.57 -3.99 -8.31
C VAL A 79 -1.22 -4.56 -7.86
N PHE A 80 -1.22 -5.35 -6.78
CA PHE A 80 -0.02 -5.96 -6.20
C PHE A 80 0.24 -7.39 -6.67
N GLU A 81 -0.61 -7.94 -7.54
CA GLU A 81 -0.37 -9.25 -8.16
C GLU A 81 0.97 -9.24 -8.92
N GLY A 82 1.84 -10.20 -8.60
CA GLY A 82 3.16 -10.33 -9.22
C GLY A 82 4.16 -9.21 -8.84
N PHE A 83 3.84 -8.34 -7.89
CA PHE A 83 4.74 -7.28 -7.46
C PHE A 83 5.87 -7.83 -6.59
N ASN A 84 7.05 -7.99 -7.18
CA ASN A 84 8.30 -8.25 -6.48
C ASN A 84 9.08 -6.94 -6.45
N GLY A 85 8.93 -6.15 -5.39
CA GLY A 85 9.53 -4.81 -5.26
C GLY A 85 11.06 -4.84 -5.07
N GLY A 86 11.83 -5.39 -6.01
CA GLY A 86 13.28 -5.40 -5.94
C GLY A 86 13.96 -5.77 -7.26
N ASP A 87 14.98 -4.99 -7.62
CA ASP A 87 15.85 -5.20 -8.79
C ASP A 87 16.78 -6.41 -8.57
N GLY A 88 16.23 -7.63 -8.67
CA GLY A 88 16.96 -8.88 -8.95
C GLY A 88 18.16 -9.28 -8.08
N GLY A 89 18.50 -8.55 -7.00
CA GLY A 89 19.83 -8.63 -6.39
C GLY A 89 19.94 -8.44 -4.88
N ARG A 90 18.90 -7.99 -4.16
CA ARG A 90 18.87 -7.98 -2.67
C ARG A 90 17.48 -7.62 -2.14
N ARG A 91 16.90 -8.56 -1.39
CA ARG A 91 15.64 -8.52 -0.60
C ARG A 91 14.39 -8.18 -1.41
N ASN A 92 13.62 -9.20 -1.74
CA ASN A 92 12.23 -9.02 -2.15
C ASN A 92 11.46 -8.40 -0.99
N ILE A 93 10.64 -7.37 -1.24
CA ILE A 93 9.62 -6.98 -0.27
C ILE A 93 8.54 -8.06 -0.32
N ASP A 94 8.30 -8.71 0.80
CA ASP A 94 7.17 -9.62 0.90
C ASP A 94 5.88 -8.81 1.02
N PHE A 95 5.00 -8.95 0.02
CA PHE A 95 3.66 -8.38 0.04
C PHE A 95 2.67 -9.44 0.47
N ASN A 96 2.12 -9.26 1.67
CA ASN A 96 1.05 -10.11 2.17
C ASN A 96 -0.21 -9.29 2.34
N LEU A 97 -1.28 -9.73 1.68
CA LEU A 97 -2.61 -9.29 2.01
C LEU A 97 -3.14 -10.15 3.16
N ILE A 98 -3.42 -9.50 4.28
CA ILE A 98 -4.00 -10.17 5.45
C ILE A 98 -5.49 -9.82 5.42
N THR A 99 -6.30 -10.77 4.94
CA THR A 99 -7.76 -10.67 4.87
C THR A 99 -8.41 -11.33 6.07
#